data_AF-A0A2Z4ZIK1-F1
#
_entry.id   AF-A0A2Z4ZIK1-F1
#
_cell.length_a   1.000
_cell.length_b   1.000
_cell.length_c   1.000
_cell.angle_alpha   90.00
_cell.angle_beta   90.00
_cell.angle_gamma   90.00
#
_symmetry.space_group_name_H-M   'P 1'
#
loop_
_entity.id
_entity.type
_entity.pdbx_description
1 polymer ?
#
loop_
_entity_poly.entity_id
_entity_poly.type
_entity_poly.pdbx_seq_one_letter_code
_entity_poly.pdbx_strand_id
1 'polypeptide(L)'
;MSDSLRTLFNWFPVMRKLFQAKTEKEFDDFLDRHFEECVQRMEAEAHHLKVDNEEKLSAFLAAALSMPGLSVVREGYSNGRVDLTIKSESIQFPERRLAEAKIYRGSAKHAQAIEQLVTRYSTGRQSRGYVIEYVRDPGISNIVVKLRAKADLDLPVHQQGTTCDHRMRWAYISDHRHTSQELIRVVHVNVNIHR
;
A
#
# COMPACT_ATOMS: atom_id res chain seq x y z
N MET A 1 25.23 -20.75 2.29
CA MET A 1 24.11 -20.73 1.30
C MET A 1 24.51 -21.69 0.19
N SER A 2 23.68 -22.68 -0.14
CA SER A 2 23.96 -23.58 -1.26
C SER A 2 24.04 -22.80 -2.58
N ASP A 3 24.83 -23.28 -3.55
CA ASP A 3 25.00 -22.62 -4.85
C ASP A 3 23.68 -22.37 -5.58
N SER A 4 22.67 -23.23 -5.36
CA SER A 4 21.33 -23.10 -5.92
C SER A 4 20.56 -21.88 -5.38
N LEU A 5 20.62 -21.61 -4.06
CA LEU A 5 19.97 -20.43 -3.47
C LEU A 5 20.63 -19.14 -3.90
N ARG A 6 21.97 -19.15 -4.01
CA ARG A 6 22.72 -18.00 -4.51
C ARG A 6 22.36 -17.69 -5.97
N THR A 7 22.22 -18.72 -6.80
CA THR A 7 21.80 -18.59 -8.20
C THR A 7 20.38 -18.02 -8.29
N LEU A 8 19.43 -18.56 -7.51
CA LEU A 8 18.06 -18.06 -7.46
C LEU A 8 18.01 -16.57 -7.10
N PHE A 9 18.74 -16.15 -6.07
CA PHE A 9 18.77 -14.76 -5.63
C PHE A 9 19.50 -13.81 -6.58
N ASN A 10 20.37 -14.33 -7.45
CA ASN A 10 20.97 -13.54 -8.53
C ASN A 10 19.97 -13.33 -9.67
N TRP A 11 19.11 -14.31 -9.96
CA TRP A 11 18.06 -14.17 -10.98
C TRP A 11 16.87 -13.35 -10.49
N PHE A 12 16.55 -13.42 -9.20
CA PHE A 12 15.40 -12.74 -8.60
C PHE A 12 15.84 -11.80 -7.45
N PRO A 13 16.39 -10.62 -7.77
CA PRO A 13 16.91 -9.69 -6.76
C PRO A 13 15.83 -9.15 -5.81
N VAL A 14 14.57 -9.09 -6.26
CA VAL A 14 13.41 -8.70 -5.43
C VAL A 14 13.15 -9.75 -4.34
N MET A 15 13.17 -11.03 -4.70
CA MET A 15 13.02 -12.14 -3.75
C MET A 15 14.18 -12.20 -2.74
N ARG A 16 15.40 -11.89 -3.19
CA ARG A 16 16.56 -11.76 -2.31
C ARG A 16 16.36 -10.69 -1.24
N LYS A 17 15.83 -9.51 -1.61
CA LYS A 17 15.59 -8.40 -0.66
C LYS A 17 14.59 -8.80 0.43
N LEU A 18 13.48 -9.44 0.04
CA LEU A 18 12.51 -9.98 0.99
C LEU A 18 13.15 -10.97 1.96
N PHE A 19 13.92 -11.93 1.44
CA PHE A 19 14.55 -12.96 2.28
C PHE A 19 15.67 -12.41 3.18
N GLN A 20 16.33 -11.33 2.77
CA GLN A 20 17.42 -10.71 3.53
C GLN A 20 16.95 -9.66 4.53
N ALA A 21 15.69 -9.25 4.49
CA ALA A 21 15.12 -8.31 5.45
C ALA A 21 15.10 -8.91 6.85
N LYS A 22 15.63 -8.16 7.82
CA LYS A 22 15.72 -8.54 9.24
C LYS A 22 15.10 -7.50 10.16
N THR A 23 14.60 -6.41 9.60
CA THR A 23 14.01 -5.28 10.32
C THR A 23 12.74 -4.82 9.61
N GLU A 24 11.83 -4.20 10.36
CA GLU A 24 10.61 -3.60 9.81
C GLU A 24 10.93 -2.65 8.65
N LYS A 25 11.97 -1.83 8.81
CA LYS A 25 12.40 -0.86 7.81
C LYS A 25 12.87 -1.54 6.52
N GLU A 26 13.67 -2.61 6.61
CA GLU A 26 14.13 -3.32 5.42
C GLU A 26 12.97 -4.02 4.70
N PHE A 27 12.02 -4.58 5.45
CA PHE A 27 10.80 -5.16 4.89
C PHE A 27 9.97 -4.09 4.17
N ASP A 28 9.77 -2.93 4.79
CA ASP A 28 9.05 -1.81 4.18
C ASP A 28 9.77 -1.26 2.95
N ASP A 29 11.10 -1.13 2.99
CA ASP A 29 11.91 -0.69 1.86
C ASP A 29 11.81 -1.67 0.69
N PHE A 30 11.69 -2.97 0.95
CA PHE A 30 11.35 -3.98 -0.05
C PHE A 30 9.93 -3.78 -0.58
N LEU A 31 8.94 -3.71 0.33
CA LEU A 31 7.53 -3.70 -0.01
C LEU A 31 7.16 -2.48 -0.86
N ASP A 32 7.70 -1.30 -0.54
CA ASP A 32 7.54 -0.09 -1.33
C ASP A 32 8.08 -0.25 -2.77
N ARG A 33 9.16 -1.02 -3.00
CA ARG A 33 9.70 -1.23 -4.36
C ARG A 33 8.79 -2.20 -5.12
N HIS A 34 8.35 -3.24 -4.42
CA HIS A 34 7.46 -4.24 -4.98
C HIS A 34 6.10 -3.66 -5.35
N PHE A 35 5.55 -2.76 -4.51
CA PHE A 35 4.37 -1.96 -4.84
C PHE A 35 4.57 -1.14 -6.10
N GLU A 36 5.70 -0.44 -6.24
CA GLU A 36 5.99 0.38 -7.41
C GLU A 36 5.95 -0.45 -8.71
N GLU A 37 6.60 -1.61 -8.72
CA GLU A 37 6.60 -2.53 -9.87
C GLU A 37 5.18 -3.04 -10.17
N CYS A 38 4.40 -3.38 -9.14
CA CYS A 38 3.03 -3.85 -9.30
C CYS A 38 2.07 -2.75 -9.80
N VAL A 39 2.23 -1.52 -9.32
CA VAL A 39 1.48 -0.35 -9.76
C VAL A 39 1.77 -0.07 -11.23
N GLN A 40 3.05 -0.06 -11.63
CA GLN A 40 3.42 0.13 -13.04
C GLN A 40 2.79 -0.93 -13.95
N ARG A 41 2.70 -2.19 -13.49
CA ARG A 41 1.99 -3.24 -14.23
C ARG A 41 0.49 -2.96 -14.34
N MET A 42 -0.17 -2.54 -13.26
CA MET A 42 -1.58 -2.13 -13.31
C MET A 42 -1.81 -0.97 -14.29
N GLU A 43 -0.93 0.03 -14.28
CA GLU A 43 -1.02 1.19 -15.16
C GLU A 43 -0.75 0.85 -16.64
N ALA A 44 0.06 -0.17 -16.91
CA ALA A 44 0.24 -0.71 -18.26
C ALA A 44 -1.04 -1.41 -18.76
N GLU A 45 -1.74 -2.11 -17.87
CA GLU A 45 -2.98 -2.85 -18.16
C GLU A 45 -4.26 -2.02 -17.94
N ALA A 46 -4.14 -0.71 -17.67
CA ALA A 46 -5.26 0.14 -17.24
C ALA A 46 -6.47 0.12 -18.20
N HIS A 47 -6.23 -0.02 -19.50
CA HIS A 47 -7.27 -0.14 -20.52
C HIS A 47 -8.18 -1.37 -20.35
N HIS A 48 -7.67 -2.46 -19.78
CA HIS A 48 -8.45 -3.63 -19.39
C HIS A 48 -9.12 -3.50 -18.02
N LEU A 49 -8.57 -2.65 -17.14
CA LEU A 49 -8.99 -2.50 -15.75
C LEU A 49 -10.00 -1.35 -15.52
N LYS A 50 -10.21 -0.49 -16.51
CA LYS A 50 -10.97 0.77 -16.35
C LYS A 50 -12.41 0.60 -15.84
N VAL A 51 -13.07 -0.48 -16.24
CA VAL A 51 -14.45 -0.79 -15.86
C VAL A 51 -14.54 -1.65 -14.60
N ASP A 52 -13.42 -2.20 -14.12
CA ASP A 52 -13.40 -3.13 -13.00
C ASP A 52 -13.66 -2.42 -11.69
N ASN A 53 -14.55 -2.97 -10.87
CA ASN A 53 -14.84 -2.45 -9.54
C ASN A 53 -13.63 -2.59 -8.59
N GLU A 54 -13.74 -1.95 -7.44
CA GLU A 54 -12.72 -1.96 -6.39
C GLU A 54 -12.27 -3.38 -6.02
N GLU A 55 -13.22 -4.32 -5.89
CA GLU A 55 -12.91 -5.71 -5.57
C GLU A 55 -11.97 -6.35 -6.59
N LYS A 56 -12.26 -6.21 -7.89
CA LYS A 56 -11.45 -6.77 -8.97
C LYS A 56 -10.09 -6.08 -9.10
N LEU A 57 -10.03 -4.77 -8.95
CA LEU A 57 -8.76 -4.01 -8.96
C LEU A 57 -7.86 -4.46 -7.80
N SER A 58 -8.43 -4.62 -6.60
CA SER A 58 -7.73 -5.15 -5.44
C SER A 58 -7.34 -6.62 -5.62
N ALA A 59 -8.15 -7.43 -6.33
CA ALA A 59 -7.79 -8.80 -6.73
C ALA A 59 -6.53 -8.83 -7.60
N PHE A 60 -6.50 -7.96 -8.61
CA PHE A 60 -5.36 -7.84 -9.51
C PHE A 60 -4.11 -7.43 -8.73
N LEU A 61 -4.22 -6.40 -7.89
CA LEU A 61 -3.09 -5.93 -7.09
C LEU A 61 -2.60 -6.99 -6.09
N ALA A 62 -3.51 -7.69 -5.41
CA ALA A 62 -3.15 -8.79 -4.52
C ALA A 62 -2.39 -9.91 -5.26
N ALA A 63 -2.87 -10.28 -6.45
CA ALA A 63 -2.22 -11.28 -7.29
C ALA A 63 -0.85 -10.80 -7.79
N ALA A 64 -0.72 -9.53 -8.17
CA ALA A 64 0.55 -8.94 -8.61
C ALA A 64 1.59 -8.86 -7.48
N LEU A 65 1.15 -8.48 -6.27
CA LEU A 65 2.01 -8.41 -5.10
C LEU A 65 2.42 -9.78 -4.57
N SER A 66 1.59 -10.81 -4.74
CA SER A 66 1.88 -12.15 -4.22
C SER A 66 3.10 -12.76 -4.89
N MET A 67 4.03 -13.27 -4.08
CA MET A 67 5.23 -13.96 -4.55
C MET A 67 5.73 -14.94 -3.49
N PRO A 68 6.63 -15.89 -3.82
CA PRO A 68 7.20 -16.77 -2.81
C PRO A 68 7.81 -15.99 -1.63
N GLY A 69 7.30 -16.25 -0.43
CA GLY A 69 7.69 -15.55 0.80
C GLY A 69 6.84 -14.32 1.16
N LEU A 70 5.93 -13.88 0.29
CA LEU A 70 5.00 -12.77 0.52
C LEU A 70 3.57 -13.17 0.13
N SER A 71 2.72 -13.34 1.14
CA SER A 71 1.31 -13.66 0.97
C SER A 71 0.50 -12.36 1.00
N VAL A 72 -0.37 -12.16 0.00
CA VAL A 72 -1.33 -11.05 0.00
C VAL A 72 -2.73 -11.60 -0.07
N VAL A 73 -3.41 -11.53 1.08
CA VAL A 73 -4.75 -12.07 1.25
C VAL A 73 -5.75 -10.93 1.16
N ARG A 74 -6.77 -11.11 0.31
CA ARG A 74 -7.99 -10.31 0.33
C ARG A 74 -8.98 -11.00 1.24
N GLU A 75 -9.57 -10.27 2.18
CA GLU A 75 -10.63 -10.85 2.99
C GLU A 75 -11.99 -10.49 2.38
N GLY A 76 -12.50 -11.39 1.54
CA GLY A 76 -13.82 -11.28 0.92
C GLY A 76 -14.96 -11.51 1.92
N TYR A 77 -15.94 -10.60 1.86
CA TYR A 77 -17.32 -10.65 2.34
C TYR A 77 -17.60 -10.86 3.84
N SER A 78 -18.31 -9.86 4.40
CA SER A 78 -18.96 -9.71 5.71
C SER A 78 -18.12 -9.16 6.89
N ASN A 79 -18.57 -7.99 7.38
CA ASN A 79 -18.26 -7.33 8.67
C ASN A 79 -16.92 -6.60 8.83
N GLY A 80 -16.69 -5.54 8.04
CA GLY A 80 -15.68 -4.51 8.37
C GLY A 80 -14.24 -5.04 8.35
N ARG A 81 -13.76 -5.41 7.17
CA ARG A 81 -12.42 -5.99 6.98
C ARG A 81 -11.57 -5.09 6.08
N VAL A 82 -10.26 -5.18 6.29
CA VAL A 82 -9.25 -4.52 5.46
C VAL A 82 -9.20 -5.14 4.07
N ASP A 83 -9.04 -4.31 3.04
CA ASP A 83 -9.05 -4.79 1.65
C ASP A 83 -7.90 -5.77 1.37
N LEU A 84 -6.68 -5.45 1.82
CA LEU A 84 -5.50 -6.31 1.68
C LEU A 84 -4.78 -6.49 3.02
N THR A 85 -4.47 -7.75 3.36
CA THR A 85 -3.48 -8.09 4.38
C THR A 85 -2.25 -8.70 3.71
N ILE A 86 -1.11 -8.03 3.86
CA ILE A 86 0.19 -8.43 3.31
C ILE A 86 1.01 -9.05 4.43
N LYS A 87 1.51 -10.26 4.26
CA LYS A 87 2.29 -11.00 5.26
C LYS A 87 3.58 -11.51 4.65
N SER A 88 4.69 -11.28 5.34
CA SER A 88 5.89 -12.08 5.08
C SER A 88 5.67 -13.48 5.66
N GLU A 89 5.89 -14.49 4.84
CA GLU A 89 5.88 -15.90 5.24
C GLU A 89 7.26 -16.36 5.75
N SER A 90 8.18 -15.42 6.00
CA SER A 90 9.49 -15.72 6.60
C SER A 90 9.34 -16.20 8.03
N ILE A 91 9.88 -17.37 8.32
CA ILE A 91 9.94 -17.93 9.69
C ILE A 91 10.87 -17.09 10.59
N GLN A 92 11.84 -16.38 10.01
CA GLN A 92 12.86 -15.66 10.77
C GLN A 92 12.40 -14.27 11.22
N PHE A 93 11.56 -13.61 10.43
CA PHE A 93 11.12 -12.24 10.68
C PHE A 93 9.74 -12.01 10.04
N PRO A 94 8.66 -12.48 10.71
CA PRO A 94 7.31 -12.35 10.19
C PRO A 94 6.83 -10.90 10.32
N GLU A 95 6.48 -10.31 9.18
CA GLU A 95 5.94 -8.96 9.11
C GLU A 95 4.53 -8.96 8.55
N ARG A 96 3.71 -8.01 9.00
CA ARG A 96 2.34 -7.82 8.51
C ARG A 96 2.10 -6.35 8.19
N ARG A 97 1.50 -6.07 7.04
CA ARG A 97 1.01 -4.74 6.66
C ARG A 97 -0.44 -4.82 6.20
N LEU A 98 -1.16 -3.74 6.45
CA LEU A 98 -2.56 -3.57 6.10
C LEU A 98 -2.65 -2.56 4.97
N ALA A 99 -3.52 -2.80 4.00
CA ALA A 99 -3.83 -1.81 2.98
C ALA A 99 -5.34 -1.69 2.75
N GLU A 100 -5.82 -0.44 2.75
CA GLU A 100 -7.18 -0.11 2.31
C GLU A 100 -7.12 0.40 0.87
N ALA A 101 -7.97 -0.14 -0.01
CA ALA A 101 -7.98 0.18 -1.42
C ALA A 101 -9.33 0.76 -1.83
N LYS A 102 -9.33 1.92 -2.49
CA LYS A 102 -10.56 2.63 -2.87
C LYS A 102 -10.48 3.14 -4.30
N ILE A 103 -11.61 3.20 -4.99
CA ILE A 103 -11.69 4.05 -6.19
C ILE A 103 -11.71 5.51 -5.74
N TYR A 104 -10.84 6.35 -6.33
CA TYR A 104 -10.79 7.77 -6.01
C TYR A 104 -12.13 8.46 -6.28
N ARG A 105 -12.61 9.19 -5.27
CA ARG A 105 -13.88 9.94 -5.28
C ARG A 105 -13.79 11.26 -4.50
N GLY A 106 -12.59 11.82 -4.36
CA GLY A 106 -12.34 13.07 -3.65
C GLY A 106 -11.81 12.90 -2.22
N SER A 107 -11.35 14.00 -1.64
CA SER A 107 -10.62 14.01 -0.35
C SER A 107 -11.42 13.49 0.84
N ALA A 108 -12.75 13.66 0.85
CA ALA A 108 -13.59 13.12 1.92
C ALA A 108 -13.61 11.58 1.93
N LYS A 109 -13.61 10.96 0.75
CA LYS A 109 -13.53 9.50 0.60
C LYS A 109 -12.13 8.97 0.89
N HIS A 110 -11.11 9.72 0.49
CA HIS A 110 -9.73 9.45 0.88
C HIS A 110 -9.56 9.44 2.41
N ALA A 111 -10.06 10.46 3.12
CA ALA A 111 -10.01 10.52 4.58
C ALA A 111 -10.76 9.36 5.26
N GLN A 112 -11.88 8.91 4.69
CA GLN A 112 -12.60 7.72 5.17
C GLN A 112 -11.74 6.45 5.04
N ALA A 113 -10.98 6.30 3.95
CA ALA A 113 -10.06 5.17 3.77
C ALA A 113 -8.96 5.16 4.83
N ILE A 114 -8.39 6.34 5.15
CA ILE A 114 -7.43 6.50 6.25
C ILE A 114 -8.08 6.11 7.58
N GLU A 115 -9.29 6.58 7.86
CA GLU A 115 -10.01 6.27 9.10
C GLU A 115 -10.25 4.76 9.26
N GLN A 116 -10.66 4.08 8.18
CA GLN A 116 -10.83 2.63 8.19
C GLN A 116 -9.50 1.92 8.51
N LEU A 117 -8.42 2.28 7.81
CA LEU A 117 -7.11 1.68 8.01
C LEU A 117 -6.57 1.91 9.43
N VAL A 118 -6.55 3.17 9.87
CA VAL A 118 -5.92 3.60 11.12
C VAL A 118 -6.76 3.19 12.32
N THR A 119 -8.07 3.46 12.31
CA THR A 119 -8.92 3.32 13.51
C THR A 119 -9.61 1.98 13.61
N ARG A 120 -10.01 1.36 12.48
CA ARG A 120 -10.81 0.13 12.51
C ARG A 120 -9.97 -1.12 12.39
N TYR A 121 -8.96 -1.11 11.52
CA TYR A 121 -8.23 -2.32 11.15
C TYR A 121 -6.86 -2.43 11.82
N SER A 122 -6.17 -1.31 12.03
CA SER A 122 -4.94 -1.32 12.78
C SER A 122 -5.21 -1.54 14.26
N THR A 123 -4.31 -2.27 14.91
CA THR A 123 -4.28 -2.41 16.37
C THR A 123 -3.26 -1.45 17.00
N GLY A 124 -2.55 -0.67 16.19
CA GLY A 124 -1.39 0.14 16.59
C GLY A 124 -0.08 -0.66 16.69
N ARG A 125 -0.12 -2.00 16.56
CA ARG A 125 1.10 -2.83 16.56
C ARG A 125 1.92 -2.68 15.28
N GLN A 126 1.25 -2.47 14.15
CA GLN A 126 1.92 -2.23 12.88
C GLN A 126 2.20 -0.73 12.77
N SER A 127 3.47 -0.38 12.67
CA SER A 127 3.96 0.99 12.52
C SER A 127 3.61 1.59 11.15
N ARG A 128 3.14 0.78 10.18
CA ARG A 128 2.89 1.21 8.81
C ARG A 128 1.69 0.52 8.15
N GLY A 129 1.00 1.25 7.28
CA GLY A 129 -0.05 0.75 6.40
C GLY A 129 -0.10 1.51 5.07
N TYR A 130 -0.99 1.08 4.17
CA TYR A 130 -1.11 1.64 2.82
C TYR A 130 -2.55 2.05 2.53
N VAL A 131 -2.75 3.22 1.93
CA VAL A 131 -4.01 3.60 1.29
C VAL A 131 -3.76 3.62 -0.20
N ILE A 132 -4.51 2.81 -0.94
CA ILE A 132 -4.37 2.65 -2.39
C ILE A 132 -5.58 3.29 -3.06
N GLU A 133 -5.36 4.28 -3.92
CA GLU A 133 -6.43 4.91 -4.67
C GLU A 133 -6.33 4.62 -6.17
N TYR A 134 -7.37 4.00 -6.71
CA TYR A 134 -7.51 3.79 -8.15
C TYR A 134 -8.13 5.03 -8.78
N VAL A 135 -7.32 5.80 -9.51
CA VAL A 135 -7.71 7.07 -10.11
C VAL A 135 -8.11 6.85 -11.56
N ARG A 136 -9.40 7.04 -11.86
CA ARG A 136 -9.94 6.94 -13.22
C ARG A 136 -10.08 8.27 -13.93
N ASP A 137 -9.86 9.36 -13.20
CA ASP A 137 -9.99 10.72 -13.71
C ASP A 137 -8.67 11.16 -14.37
N PRO A 138 -8.72 12.00 -15.42
CA PRO A 138 -7.52 12.57 -16.00
C PRO A 138 -6.78 13.45 -14.99
N GLY A 139 -5.46 13.57 -15.17
CA GLY A 139 -4.66 14.53 -14.41
C GLY A 139 -4.35 14.11 -12.98
N ILE A 140 -4.06 12.83 -12.75
CA ILE A 140 -3.67 12.26 -11.44
C ILE A 140 -2.64 13.12 -10.67
N SER A 141 -1.66 13.71 -11.36
CA SER A 141 -0.67 14.59 -10.72
C SER A 141 -1.31 15.76 -9.99
N ASN A 142 -2.32 16.40 -10.58
CA ASN A 142 -3.03 17.52 -9.96
C ASN A 142 -3.95 17.03 -8.82
N ILE A 143 -4.52 15.83 -8.98
CA ILE A 143 -5.35 15.19 -7.94
C ILE A 143 -4.51 14.96 -6.68
N VAL A 144 -3.32 14.37 -6.81
CA VAL A 144 -2.43 14.09 -5.69
C VAL A 144 -1.94 15.38 -5.00
N VAL A 145 -1.58 16.41 -5.76
CA VAL A 145 -1.21 17.72 -5.19
C VAL A 145 -2.36 18.30 -4.36
N LYS A 146 -3.60 18.25 -4.86
CA LYS A 146 -4.78 18.73 -4.14
C LYS A 146 -5.10 17.89 -2.91
N LEU A 147 -4.95 16.57 -3.00
CA LEU A 147 -5.13 15.66 -1.86
C LEU A 147 -4.16 15.99 -0.72
N ARG A 148 -2.87 16.15 -1.05
CA ARG A 148 -1.84 16.54 -0.06
C ARG A 148 -2.12 17.90 0.56
N ALA A 149 -2.39 18.91 -0.27
CA ALA A 149 -2.71 20.25 0.23
C ALA A 149 -3.94 20.24 1.17
N LYS A 150 -4.96 19.43 0.87
CA LYS A 150 -6.13 19.24 1.75
C LYS A 150 -5.75 18.53 3.04
N ALA A 151 -4.96 17.46 2.97
CA ALA A 151 -4.52 16.71 4.14
C ALA A 151 -3.64 17.56 5.08
N ASP A 152 -2.76 18.39 4.51
CA ASP A 152 -1.88 19.29 5.28
C ASP A 152 -2.65 20.44 5.93
N LEU A 153 -3.77 20.86 5.33
CA LEU A 153 -4.67 21.86 5.90
C LEU A 153 -5.58 21.28 6.99
N ASP A 154 -6.18 20.12 6.73
CA ASP A 154 -7.23 19.56 7.59
C ASP A 154 -6.68 18.66 8.71
N LEU A 155 -5.48 18.09 8.52
CA LEU A 155 -4.88 17.06 9.37
C LEU A 155 -5.85 15.90 9.69
N PRO A 156 -6.37 15.19 8.67
CA PRO A 156 -7.42 14.20 8.85
C PRO A 156 -6.96 13.03 9.74
N VAL A 157 -7.90 12.43 10.49
CA VAL A 157 -7.66 11.20 11.26
C VAL A 157 -6.42 11.33 12.17
N HIS A 158 -6.36 12.39 12.96
CA HIS A 158 -5.25 12.66 13.88
C HIS A 158 -3.86 12.66 13.20
N GLN A 159 -3.79 13.13 11.95
CA GLN A 159 -2.53 13.31 11.25
C GLN A 159 -1.58 14.20 12.07
N GLN A 160 -0.30 13.81 12.11
CA GLN A 160 0.76 14.50 12.81
C GLN A 160 1.64 15.22 11.79
N GLY A 161 1.54 16.55 11.75
CA GLY A 161 2.32 17.37 10.82
C GLY A 161 1.88 17.23 9.36
N THR A 162 2.70 17.78 8.46
CA THR A 162 2.46 17.78 7.02
C THR A 162 2.88 16.46 6.37
N THR A 163 2.30 16.18 5.21
CA THR A 163 2.66 15.06 4.35
C THR A 163 4.10 15.17 3.84
N CYS A 164 4.74 14.03 3.66
CA CYS A 164 6.10 13.91 3.11
C CYS A 164 6.08 13.25 1.74
N ASP A 165 7.09 13.54 0.93
CA ASP A 165 7.25 12.86 -0.36
C ASP A 165 7.55 11.37 -0.15
N HIS A 166 6.99 10.55 -1.04
CA HIS A 166 7.38 9.15 -1.19
C HIS A 166 8.16 8.98 -2.50
N ARG A 167 9.05 7.98 -2.57
CA ARG A 167 9.85 7.74 -3.80
C ARG A 167 9.01 7.31 -5.00
N MET A 168 7.92 6.59 -4.74
CA MET A 168 6.99 6.14 -5.78
C MET A 168 6.29 7.36 -6.38
N ARG A 169 6.20 7.41 -7.70
CA ARG A 169 5.49 8.49 -8.38
C ARG A 169 4.02 8.53 -7.93
N TRP A 170 3.52 9.74 -7.68
CA TRP A 170 2.15 9.97 -7.21
C TRP A 170 1.83 9.31 -5.86
N ALA A 171 2.85 8.98 -5.07
CA ALA A 171 2.69 8.56 -3.70
C ALA A 171 3.21 9.63 -2.72
N TYR A 172 2.67 9.60 -1.50
CA TYR A 172 3.13 10.44 -0.40
C TYR A 172 2.91 9.71 0.93
N ILE A 173 3.45 10.28 2.01
CA ILE A 173 3.38 9.72 3.35
C ILE A 173 2.66 10.69 4.28
N SER A 174 1.85 10.17 5.19
CA SER A 174 1.40 10.89 6.38
C SER A 174 1.58 10.01 7.62
N ASP A 175 1.78 10.62 8.78
CA ASP A 175 1.87 9.91 10.06
C ASP A 175 0.60 10.21 10.88
N HIS A 176 -0.05 9.18 11.44
CA HIS A 176 -1.32 9.30 12.16
C HIS A 176 -1.20 8.77 13.59
N ARG A 177 -1.73 9.50 14.57
CA ARG A 177 -1.75 9.02 15.96
C ARG A 177 -2.90 8.05 16.16
N HIS A 178 -2.57 6.80 16.48
CA HIS A 178 -3.53 5.76 16.78
C HIS A 178 -4.08 5.90 18.21
N THR A 179 -5.21 5.25 18.51
CA THR A 179 -5.82 5.24 19.85
C THR A 179 -4.90 4.62 20.91
N SER A 180 -4.02 3.69 20.50
CA SER A 180 -2.95 3.12 21.33
C SER A 180 -1.79 4.09 21.61
N GLN A 181 -1.87 5.34 21.16
CA GLN A 181 -0.82 6.37 21.20
C GLN A 181 0.40 6.14 20.31
N GLU A 182 0.49 4.98 19.65
CA GLU A 182 1.49 4.69 18.62
C GLU A 182 1.24 5.53 17.36
N LEU A 183 2.31 5.81 16.62
CA LEU A 183 2.23 6.42 15.31
C LEU A 183 2.12 5.36 14.22
N ILE A 184 1.12 5.51 13.36
CA ILE A 184 0.97 4.70 12.16
C ILE A 184 1.33 5.55 10.95
N ARG A 185 2.37 5.15 10.24
CA ARG A 185 2.76 5.71 8.96
C ARG A 185 1.87 5.17 7.85
N VAL A 186 1.16 6.05 7.15
CA VAL A 186 0.34 5.69 6.00
C VAL A 186 1.04 6.10 4.72
N VAL A 187 1.27 5.12 3.83
CA VAL A 187 1.75 5.37 2.46
C VAL A 187 0.54 5.45 1.56
N HIS A 188 0.35 6.60 0.93
CA HIS A 188 -0.72 6.85 -0.02
C HIS A 188 -0.21 6.53 -1.41
N VAL A 189 -0.78 5.53 -2.07
CA VAL A 189 -0.37 5.06 -3.40
C VAL A 189 -1.51 5.34 -4.38
N ASN A 190 -1.29 6.24 -5.35
CA ASN A 190 -2.31 6.61 -6.32
C ASN A 190 -1.99 5.96 -7.68
N VAL A 191 -2.87 5.07 -8.13
CA VAL A 191 -2.70 4.26 -9.33
C VAL A 191 -3.49 4.87 -10.49
N ASN A 192 -2.83 5.16 -11.60
CA ASN A 192 -3.49 5.75 -12.77
C ASN A 192 -4.20 4.70 -13.63
N ILE A 193 -5.53 4.64 -13.52
CA ILE A 193 -6.41 3.77 -14.31
C ILE A 193 -7.16 4.57 -15.40
N HIS A 194 -6.78 5.82 -15.66
CA HIS A 194 -7.42 6.67 -16.67
C HIS A 194 -7.02 6.34 -18.14
N ARG A 195 -6.02 5.47 -18.34
CA ARG A 195 -5.39 5.23 -19.65
C ARG A 195 -6.33 4.64 -20.71
#